data_AF-A0A2B7ZVM5-F1
#
_entry.id   AF-A0A2B7ZVM5-F1
#
_cell.length_a   1.000
_cell.length_b   1.000
_cell.length_c   1.000
_cell.angle_alpha   90.00
_cell.angle_beta   90.00
_cell.angle_gamma   90.00
#
_symmetry.space_group_name_H-M   'P 1'
#
loop_
_entity.id
_entity.type
_entity.pdbx_description
1 polymer ?
#
loop_
_entity_poly.entity_id
_entity_poly.type
_entity_poly.pdbx_seq_one_letter_code
_entity_poly.pdbx_strand_id
1 'polypeptide(L)'
;MARHGVINDLIHRALIKAGFPAVKEPQGLLRSDGKRPDGITLIPWKAGRSLIWDATIVDTLAPSYLPASATRAGAAAGIAEDRKIQKYSALLDTHIFVPVAIETLGPINDKGLEFIADLGRHLTQATGEPRESSFFFQRLSITIQRFNAVAFSGSFVKPAIDTDEG
;
A
#
# COMPACT_ATOMS: atom_id res chain seq x y z
N MET A 1 -2.94 -6.00 10.73
CA MET A 1 -1.59 -5.39 10.73
C MET A 1 -0.61 -6.07 9.77
N ALA A 2 -0.54 -7.41 9.68
CA ALA A 2 0.48 -8.09 8.85
C ALA A 2 0.45 -7.73 7.35
N ARG A 3 -0.76 -7.62 6.73
CA ARG A 3 -0.92 -7.23 5.31
C ARG A 3 -0.23 -5.91 4.96
N HIS A 4 -0.58 -4.88 5.73
CA HIS A 4 -0.08 -3.52 5.58
C HIS A 4 1.45 -3.50 5.66
N GLY A 5 2.01 -4.10 6.70
CA GLY A 5 3.46 -4.11 6.93
C GLY A 5 4.23 -4.71 5.76
N VAL A 6 3.81 -5.88 5.25
CA VAL A 6 4.53 -6.55 4.15
C VAL A 6 4.43 -5.77 2.84
N ILE A 7 3.27 -5.17 2.53
CA ILE A 7 3.12 -4.32 1.36
C ILE A 7 3.99 -3.06 1.48
N ASN A 8 3.99 -2.42 2.64
CA ASN A 8 4.86 -1.28 2.92
C ASN A 8 6.35 -1.65 2.75
N ASP A 9 6.77 -2.81 3.28
CA ASP A 9 8.13 -3.32 3.14
C ASP A 9 8.51 -3.68 1.69
N LEU A 10 7.54 -4.12 0.87
CA LEU A 10 7.77 -4.34 -0.55
C LEU A 10 8.03 -3.03 -1.30
N ILE A 11 7.23 -2.00 -1.03
CA ILE A 11 7.39 -0.67 -1.62
C ILE A 11 8.72 -0.05 -1.17
N HIS A 12 9.02 -0.08 0.12
CA HIS A 12 10.26 0.45 0.68
C HIS A 12 11.49 -0.21 0.06
N ARG A 13 11.54 -1.55 0.01
CA ARG A 13 12.66 -2.27 -0.61
C ARG A 13 12.75 -2.02 -2.11
N ALA A 14 11.63 -1.87 -2.80
CA ALA A 14 11.61 -1.53 -4.22
C ALA A 14 12.21 -0.14 -4.46
N LEU A 15 11.89 0.86 -3.64
CA LEU A 15 12.51 2.19 -3.69
C LEU A 15 14.02 2.13 -3.50
N ILE A 16 14.49 1.43 -2.46
CA ILE A 16 15.94 1.26 -2.21
C ILE A 16 16.62 0.58 -3.41
N LYS A 17 16.05 -0.52 -3.90
CA LYS A 17 16.60 -1.28 -5.05
C LYS A 17 16.60 -0.45 -6.34
N ALA A 18 15.65 0.45 -6.50
CA ALA A 18 15.56 1.39 -7.63
C ALA A 18 16.50 2.59 -7.50
N GLY A 19 17.31 2.68 -6.44
CA GLY A 19 18.25 3.78 -6.24
C GLY A 19 17.66 5.01 -5.55
N PHE A 20 16.51 4.89 -4.89
CA PHE A 20 15.90 5.95 -4.08
C PHE A 20 16.03 5.61 -2.60
N PRO A 21 17.06 6.11 -1.88
CA PRO A 21 17.16 5.97 -0.44
C PRO A 21 15.88 6.48 0.24
N ALA A 22 15.32 5.70 1.15
CA ALA A 22 14.04 5.97 1.76
C ALA A 22 14.00 5.52 3.22
N VAL A 23 13.25 6.23 4.05
CA VAL A 23 13.06 5.95 5.47
C VAL A 23 11.60 5.62 5.72
N LYS A 24 11.36 4.55 6.48
CA LYS A 24 10.02 4.20 6.97
C LYS A 24 9.67 5.02 8.19
N GLU A 25 8.40 5.37 8.29
CA GLU A 25 7.81 6.08 9.40
C GLU A 25 8.61 7.36 9.77
N PRO A 26 8.72 8.36 8.88
CA PRO A 26 9.45 9.59 9.18
C PRO A 26 8.82 10.39 10.32
N GLN A 27 9.65 10.94 11.20
CA GLN A 27 9.21 11.81 12.29
C GLN A 27 9.35 13.29 11.89
N GLY A 28 8.51 14.16 12.46
CA GLY A 28 8.63 15.61 12.31
C GLY A 28 8.15 16.20 10.98
N LEU A 29 7.54 15.40 10.09
CA LEU A 29 6.96 15.92 8.83
C LEU A 29 5.78 16.85 9.06
N LEU A 30 5.00 16.61 10.12
CA LEU A 30 3.88 17.46 10.53
C LEU A 30 4.09 17.90 11.97
N ARG A 31 3.91 19.20 12.23
CA ARG A 31 4.32 19.86 13.48
C ARG A 31 3.38 19.62 14.69
N SER A 32 2.19 19.01 14.51
CA SER A 32 1.16 19.05 15.57
C SER A 32 0.32 17.79 15.83
N ASP A 33 0.29 16.78 14.96
CA ASP A 33 -0.83 15.81 15.01
C ASP A 33 -0.43 14.34 15.19
N GLY A 34 0.86 14.01 15.38
CA GLY A 34 1.32 12.61 15.41
C GLY A 34 1.07 11.82 14.11
N LYS A 35 0.60 12.49 13.05
CA LYS A 35 0.33 11.93 11.73
C LYS A 35 1.66 11.52 11.09
N ARG A 36 1.79 10.22 10.84
CA ARG A 36 3.00 9.61 10.31
C ARG A 36 2.65 8.83 9.04
N PRO A 37 3.13 9.24 7.86
CA PRO A 37 3.02 8.41 6.67
C PRO A 37 3.95 7.19 6.81
N ASP A 38 3.72 6.17 5.99
CA ASP A 38 4.54 4.96 5.99
C ASP A 38 6.00 5.19 5.61
N GLY A 39 6.31 6.18 4.77
CA GLY A 39 7.68 6.52 4.46
C GLY A 39 7.90 7.73 3.57
N ILE A 40 9.18 8.10 3.42
CA ILE A 40 9.65 9.22 2.60
C ILE A 40 10.96 8.88 1.87
N THR A 41 11.15 9.39 0.66
CA THR A 41 12.45 9.34 -0.03
C THR A 41 13.37 10.47 0.44
N LEU A 42 14.64 10.15 0.67
CA LEU A 42 15.68 11.10 1.10
C LEU A 42 16.22 11.95 -0.04
N ILE A 43 15.95 11.53 -1.28
CA ILE A 43 16.24 12.29 -2.50
C ILE A 43 14.95 12.59 -3.26
N PRO A 44 14.94 13.60 -4.14
CA PRO A 44 13.82 13.89 -5.00
C PRO A 44 13.38 12.67 -5.82
N TRP A 45 12.07 12.41 -5.82
CA TRP A 45 11.44 11.40 -6.68
C TRP A 45 11.17 11.96 -8.07
N LYS A 46 10.53 13.14 -8.14
CA LYS A 46 10.17 13.81 -9.39
C LYS A 46 10.09 15.32 -9.17
N ALA A 47 10.51 16.10 -10.16
CA ALA A 47 10.45 17.57 -10.15
C ALA A 47 11.07 18.22 -8.90
N GLY A 48 12.21 17.69 -8.40
CA GLY A 48 12.90 18.25 -7.23
C GLY A 48 12.22 17.99 -5.89
N ARG A 49 11.12 17.22 -5.85
CA ARG A 49 10.34 16.95 -4.64
C ARG A 49 10.49 15.50 -4.19
N SER A 50 10.65 15.28 -2.89
CA SER A 50 10.64 13.95 -2.29
C SER A 50 9.25 13.32 -2.38
N LEU A 51 9.24 12.00 -2.53
CA LEU A 51 8.04 11.18 -2.43
C LEU A 51 7.74 10.88 -0.96
N ILE A 52 6.48 11.01 -0.59
CA ILE A 52 5.89 10.43 0.61
C ILE A 52 4.86 9.40 0.16
N TRP A 53 4.94 8.18 0.67
CA TRP A 53 3.93 7.16 0.41
C TRP A 53 3.22 6.75 1.70
N ASP A 54 1.98 6.32 1.54
CA ASP A 54 1.19 5.73 2.62
C ASP A 54 0.32 4.62 2.05
N ALA A 55 0.70 3.38 2.32
CA ALA A 55 -0.04 2.21 1.90
C ALA A 55 -1.31 2.06 2.74
N THR A 56 -2.36 1.48 2.15
CA THR A 56 -3.53 1.09 2.90
C THR A 56 -4.23 -0.06 2.20
N ILE A 57 -4.68 -1.04 2.99
CA ILE A 57 -5.45 -2.17 2.49
C ILE A 57 -6.90 -1.97 2.90
N VAL A 58 -7.78 -1.84 1.92
CA VAL A 58 -9.22 -1.66 2.13
C VAL A 58 -9.98 -2.93 1.77
N ASP A 59 -10.94 -3.29 2.61
CA ASP A 59 -11.79 -4.44 2.33
C ASP A 59 -12.87 -4.07 1.31
N THR A 60 -12.77 -4.64 0.11
CA THR A 60 -13.73 -4.46 -0.98
C THR A 60 -15.16 -4.82 -0.55
N LEU A 61 -15.31 -5.79 0.34
CA LEU A 61 -16.62 -6.35 0.73
C LEU A 61 -17.14 -5.77 2.05
N ALA A 62 -16.45 -4.78 2.64
CA ALA A 62 -16.94 -4.15 3.85
C ALA A 62 -18.30 -3.47 3.60
N PRO A 63 -19.29 -3.61 4.51
CA PRO A 63 -20.63 -3.04 4.33
C PRO A 63 -20.63 -1.54 4.01
N SER A 64 -19.69 -0.77 4.57
CA SER A 64 -19.55 0.67 4.33
C SER A 64 -19.07 1.02 2.92
N TYR A 65 -18.41 0.11 2.21
CA TYR A 65 -17.91 0.33 0.85
C TYR A 65 -18.73 -0.42 -0.21
N LEU A 66 -19.51 -1.44 0.19
CA LEU A 66 -20.25 -2.31 -0.71
C LEU A 66 -21.09 -1.56 -1.77
N PRO A 67 -21.84 -0.49 -1.45
CA PRO A 67 -22.59 0.25 -2.47
C PRO A 67 -21.69 0.84 -3.56
N ALA A 68 -20.52 1.35 -3.21
CA ALA A 68 -19.57 1.93 -4.16
C ALA A 68 -18.83 0.83 -4.93
N SER A 69 -18.30 -0.17 -4.22
CA SER A 69 -17.53 -1.28 -4.81
C SER A 69 -18.35 -2.16 -5.74
N ALA A 70 -19.67 -2.28 -5.53
CA ALA A 70 -20.56 -3.01 -6.43
C ALA A 70 -20.70 -2.34 -7.81
N THR A 71 -20.46 -1.03 -7.91
CA THR A 71 -20.64 -0.28 -9.16
C THR A 71 -19.33 -0.07 -9.93
N ARG A 72 -18.19 -0.04 -9.24
CA ARG A 72 -16.90 0.29 -9.84
C ARG A 72 -15.75 -0.39 -9.10
N ALA A 73 -14.92 -1.10 -9.84
CA ALA A 73 -13.65 -1.63 -9.31
C ALA A 73 -12.75 -0.47 -8.85
N GLY A 74 -12.12 -0.62 -7.67
CA GLY A 74 -11.27 0.43 -7.11
C GLY A 74 -12.03 1.55 -6.39
N ALA A 75 -13.35 1.47 -6.25
CA ALA A 75 -14.13 2.52 -5.57
C ALA A 75 -13.76 2.64 -4.09
N ALA A 76 -13.54 1.53 -3.38
CA ALA A 76 -13.11 1.59 -1.98
C ALA A 76 -11.68 2.13 -1.87
N ALA A 77 -10.81 1.76 -2.80
CA ALA A 77 -9.45 2.32 -2.89
C ALA A 77 -9.47 3.83 -3.11
N GLY A 78 -10.35 4.33 -3.99
CA GLY A 78 -10.53 5.77 -4.24
C GLY A 78 -10.98 6.53 -2.99
N ILE A 79 -11.98 6.00 -2.27
CA ILE A 79 -12.44 6.61 -1.00
C ILE A 79 -11.30 6.63 0.03
N ALA A 80 -10.47 5.58 0.08
CA ALA A 80 -9.33 5.54 0.97
C ALA A 80 -8.24 6.54 0.57
N GLU A 81 -7.99 6.70 -0.72
CA GLU A 81 -7.11 7.74 -1.26
C GLU A 81 -7.56 9.14 -0.80
N ASP A 82 -8.84 9.49 -1.00
CA ASP A 82 -9.36 10.81 -0.65
C ASP A 82 -9.16 11.12 0.85
N ARG A 83 -9.42 10.14 1.71
CA ARG A 83 -9.20 10.27 3.16
C ARG A 83 -7.72 10.50 3.50
N LYS A 84 -6.79 9.83 2.81
CA LYS A 84 -5.35 10.01 3.02
C LYS A 84 -4.87 11.36 2.50
N ILE A 85 -5.34 11.80 1.33
CA ILE A 85 -5.05 13.13 0.79
C ILE A 85 -5.53 14.21 1.76
N GLN A 86 -6.75 14.10 2.27
CA GLN A 86 -7.27 15.04 3.27
C GLN A 86 -6.42 15.03 4.54
N LYS A 87 -6.06 13.84 5.04
CA LYS A 87 -5.25 13.65 6.26
C LYS A 87 -3.88 14.35 6.14
N TYR A 88 -3.25 14.31 4.97
CA TYR A 88 -1.90 14.82 4.71
C TYR A 88 -1.87 16.05 3.80
N SER A 89 -2.97 16.79 3.72
CA SER A 89 -3.13 17.98 2.85
C SER A 89 -1.99 19.00 2.99
N ALA A 90 -1.51 19.24 4.22
CA ALA A 90 -0.40 20.15 4.49
C ALA A 90 0.96 19.73 3.87
N LEU A 91 1.11 18.48 3.42
CA LEU A 91 2.32 17.99 2.77
C LEU A 91 2.27 18.14 1.24
N LEU A 92 1.09 18.38 0.67
CA LEU A 92 0.87 18.36 -0.78
C LEU A 92 1.54 19.51 -1.52
N ASP A 93 1.87 20.61 -0.83
CA ASP A 93 2.56 21.76 -1.43
C ASP A 93 4.07 21.53 -1.56
N THR A 94 4.65 20.70 -0.68
CA THR A 94 6.10 20.52 -0.56
C THR A 94 6.56 19.15 -1.05
N HIS A 95 5.73 18.11 -0.90
CA HIS A 95 6.06 16.73 -1.23
C HIS A 95 5.11 16.11 -2.24
N ILE A 96 5.61 15.16 -3.03
CA ILE A 96 4.74 14.31 -3.84
C ILE A 96 4.16 13.25 -2.91
N PHE A 97 2.89 13.40 -2.54
CA PHE A 97 2.20 12.44 -1.70
C PHE A 97 1.43 11.42 -2.55
N VAL A 98 1.71 10.13 -2.34
CA VAL A 98 1.04 9.02 -3.01
C VAL A 98 0.38 8.11 -1.98
N PRO A 99 -0.95 8.14 -1.84
CA PRO A 99 -1.67 7.08 -1.15
C PRO A 99 -1.69 5.84 -2.05
N VAL A 100 -1.17 4.72 -1.54
CA VAL A 100 -1.20 3.42 -2.22
C VAL A 100 -2.32 2.58 -1.60
N ALA A 101 -3.54 2.83 -2.05
CA ALA A 101 -4.73 2.12 -1.60
C ALA A 101 -4.96 0.88 -2.45
N ILE A 102 -4.96 -0.28 -1.80
CA ILE A 102 -5.16 -1.58 -2.44
C ILE A 102 -6.38 -2.23 -1.83
N GLU A 103 -7.33 -2.58 -2.68
CA GLU A 103 -8.49 -3.37 -2.32
C GLU A 103 -8.12 -4.83 -2.09
N THR A 104 -8.80 -5.47 -1.14
CA THR A 104 -8.57 -6.89 -0.83
C THR A 104 -8.77 -7.78 -2.05
N LEU A 105 -9.69 -7.46 -2.95
CA LEU A 105 -9.88 -8.22 -4.19
C LEU A 105 -8.90 -7.86 -5.33
N GLY A 106 -7.97 -6.94 -5.11
CA GLY A 106 -6.88 -6.64 -6.03
C GLY A 106 -6.82 -5.24 -6.66
N PRO A 107 -7.92 -4.49 -6.86
CA PRO A 107 -7.83 -3.14 -7.42
C PRO A 107 -6.90 -2.22 -6.63
N ILE A 108 -6.17 -1.35 -7.33
CA ILE A 108 -5.32 -0.32 -6.74
C ILE A 108 -5.88 1.03 -7.21
N ASN A 109 -5.85 2.07 -6.36
CA ASN A 109 -6.22 3.41 -6.78
C ASN A 109 -5.30 3.93 -7.91
N ASP A 110 -5.80 4.84 -8.74
CA ASP A 110 -5.13 5.29 -9.96
C ASP A 110 -3.73 5.86 -9.68
N LYS A 111 -3.58 6.73 -8.67
CA LYS A 111 -2.26 7.27 -8.31
C LYS A 111 -1.31 6.21 -7.76
N GLY A 112 -1.83 5.25 -7.00
CA GLY A 112 -1.05 4.11 -6.52
C GLY A 112 -0.55 3.26 -7.68
N LEU A 113 -1.40 3.03 -8.70
CA LEU A 113 -1.04 2.27 -9.89
C LEU A 113 0.02 2.99 -10.75
N GLU A 114 -0.15 4.30 -10.97
CA GLU A 114 0.85 5.12 -11.67
C GLU A 114 2.21 5.06 -10.96
N PHE A 115 2.21 5.25 -9.63
CA PHE A 115 3.43 5.17 -8.83
C PHE A 115 4.10 3.79 -8.89
N ILE A 116 3.34 2.70 -8.77
CA ILE A 116 3.88 1.33 -8.84
C ILE A 116 4.46 1.06 -10.23
N ALA A 117 3.82 1.55 -11.29
CA ALA A 117 4.33 1.44 -12.65
C ALA A 117 5.63 2.23 -12.84
N ASP A 118 5.70 3.47 -12.34
CA ASP A 118 6.92 4.29 -12.35
C ASP A 118 8.06 3.61 -11.59
N LEU A 119 7.78 3.12 -10.39
CA LEU A 119 8.76 2.41 -9.58
C LEU A 119 9.23 1.11 -10.27
N GLY A 120 8.33 0.38 -10.92
CA GLY A 120 8.67 -0.77 -11.76
C GLY A 120 9.65 -0.41 -12.86
N ARG A 121 9.42 0.70 -13.58
CA ARG A 121 10.33 1.18 -14.62
C ARG A 121 11.71 1.52 -14.06
N HIS A 122 11.76 2.21 -12.93
CA HIS A 122 13.04 2.49 -12.25
C HIS A 122 13.76 1.23 -11.79
N LEU A 123 13.04 0.21 -11.30
CA LEU A 123 13.62 -1.09 -10.97
C LEU A 123 14.23 -1.78 -12.19
N THR A 124 13.51 -1.80 -13.32
CA THR A 124 14.02 -2.35 -14.57
C THR A 124 15.28 -1.63 -15.03
N GLN A 125 15.33 -0.30 -14.93
CA GLN A 125 16.52 0.49 -15.25
C GLN A 125 17.70 0.20 -14.32
N ALA A 126 17.46 0.13 -13.01
CA ALA A 126 18.51 -0.05 -12.01
C ALA A 126 19.13 -1.46 -12.04
N THR A 127 18.37 -2.47 -12.45
CA THR A 127 18.80 -3.88 -12.45
C THR A 127 19.24 -4.40 -13.81
N GLY A 128 18.76 -3.79 -14.89
CA GLY A 128 18.89 -4.32 -16.25
C GLY A 128 17.99 -5.52 -16.56
N GLU A 129 17.11 -5.96 -15.66
CA GLU A 129 16.17 -7.07 -15.91
C GLU A 129 14.81 -6.52 -16.43
N PRO A 130 14.45 -6.80 -17.69
CA PRO A 130 13.23 -6.27 -18.31
C PRO A 130 11.93 -6.66 -17.58
N ARG A 131 11.91 -7.77 -16.84
CA ARG A 131 10.73 -8.28 -16.15
C ARG A 131 10.56 -7.78 -14.71
N GLU A 132 11.47 -6.97 -14.18
CA GLU A 132 11.38 -6.49 -12.79
C GLU A 132 10.07 -5.78 -12.47
N SER A 133 9.56 -4.98 -13.42
CA SER A 133 8.23 -4.37 -13.30
C SER A 133 7.15 -5.43 -13.05
N SER A 134 7.07 -6.45 -13.91
CA SER A 134 6.11 -7.54 -13.78
C SER A 134 6.30 -8.34 -12.49
N PHE A 135 7.54 -8.65 -12.11
CA PHE A 135 7.84 -9.34 -10.86
C PHE A 135 7.45 -8.52 -9.63
N PHE A 136 7.54 -7.19 -9.70
CA PHE A 136 7.08 -6.32 -8.63
C PHE A 136 5.56 -6.36 -8.48
N PHE A 137 4.82 -6.20 -9.57
CA PHE A 137 3.36 -6.35 -9.57
C PHE A 137 2.90 -7.72 -9.07
N GLN A 138 3.55 -8.80 -9.52
CA GLN A 138 3.25 -10.16 -9.07
C GLN A 138 3.50 -10.33 -7.57
N ARG A 139 4.60 -9.81 -7.03
CA ARG A 139 4.89 -9.86 -5.59
C ARG A 139 3.82 -9.13 -4.78
N LEU A 140 3.36 -7.97 -5.23
CA LEU A 140 2.25 -7.25 -4.58
C LEU A 140 0.95 -8.08 -4.63
N SER A 141 0.56 -8.56 -5.81
CA SER A 141 -0.66 -9.36 -6.00
C SER A 141 -0.67 -10.64 -5.16
N ILE A 142 0.40 -11.44 -5.23
CA ILE A 142 0.54 -12.67 -4.44
C ILE A 142 0.50 -12.37 -2.94
N THR A 143 1.13 -11.28 -2.50
CA THR A 143 1.11 -10.88 -1.09
C THR A 143 -0.31 -10.62 -0.62
N ILE A 144 -1.10 -9.84 -1.38
CA ILE A 144 -2.51 -9.59 -1.06
C ILE A 144 -3.28 -10.90 -0.95
N GLN A 145 -3.21 -11.78 -1.96
CA GLN A 145 -3.99 -13.01 -1.97
C GLN A 145 -3.59 -13.99 -0.86
N ARG A 146 -2.29 -14.14 -0.58
CA ARG A 146 -1.80 -14.99 0.53
C ARG A 146 -2.36 -14.53 1.87
N PHE A 147 -2.38 -13.23 2.12
CA PHE A 147 -2.92 -12.74 3.38
C PHE A 147 -4.45 -12.71 3.43
N ASN A 148 -5.14 -12.60 2.30
CA ASN A 148 -6.57 -12.83 2.26
C ASN A 148 -6.90 -14.26 2.68
N ALA A 149 -6.15 -15.25 2.17
CA ALA A 149 -6.31 -16.65 2.58
C ALA A 149 -6.11 -16.81 4.10
N VAL A 150 -5.07 -16.20 4.68
CA VAL A 150 -4.85 -16.22 6.14
C VAL A 150 -6.01 -15.57 6.90
N ALA A 151 -6.48 -14.40 6.45
CA ALA A 151 -7.60 -13.71 7.08
C ALA A 151 -8.90 -14.52 7.02
N PHE A 152 -9.16 -15.16 5.88
CA PHE A 152 -10.31 -16.05 5.68
C PHE A 152 -10.22 -17.29 6.57
N SER A 153 -9.07 -17.97 6.60
CA SER A 153 -8.85 -19.12 7.49
C SER A 153 -9.01 -18.76 8.97
N GLY A 154 -8.62 -17.56 9.38
CA GLY A 154 -8.79 -17.07 10.74
C GLY A 154 -10.23 -16.72 11.12
N SER A 155 -11.16 -16.67 10.15
CA SER A 155 -12.58 -16.36 10.40
C SER A 155 -13.40 -17.58 10.85
N PHE A 156 -12.86 -18.79 10.68
CA PHE A 156 -13.50 -20.01 11.17
C PHE A 156 -13.27 -20.19 12.67
N VAL A 157 -14.34 -20.49 13.41
CA VAL A 157 -14.26 -20.92 14.81
C VAL A 157 -13.61 -22.31 14.83
N LYS A 158 -12.51 -22.49 15.57
CA LYS A 158 -11.99 -23.83 15.84
C LYS A 158 -13.07 -24.58 16.65
N PRO A 159 -13.54 -25.76 16.22
CA PRO A 159 -14.46 -26.53 17.03
C PRO A 159 -13.84 -26.74 18.41
N ALA A 160 -14.64 -26.54 19.46
CA ALA A 160 -14.23 -26.91 20.81
C ALA A 160 -13.84 -28.39 20.77
N ILE A 161 -12.66 -28.72 21.27
CA ILE A 161 -12.30 -30.10 21.51
C ILE A 161 -13.21 -30.53 22.66
N ASP A 162 -14.23 -31.32 22.37
CA ASP A 162 -14.96 -32.04 23.42
C ASP A 162 -13.94 -32.99 24.06
N THR A 163 -13.36 -32.57 25.17
CA THR A 163 -12.73 -33.47 26.12
C THR A 163 -13.83 -34.12 26.94
N ASP A 164 -14.55 -35.06 26.32
CA ASP A 164 -15.26 -36.10 27.06
C ASP A 164 -14.21 -37.10 27.56
N GLU A 165 -13.59 -36.79 28.69
CA GLU A 165 -12.99 -37.81 29.55
C GLU A 165 -14.06 -38.23 30.56
N GLY A 166 -14.61 -39.43 30.33
CA GLY A 166 -15.41 -40.18 31.30
C GLY A 166 -14.55 -41.07 32.19
#